data_AF-A0A814DIF8-F1
#
_entry.id   AF-A0A814DIF8-F1
#
_cell.length_a   1.000
_cell.length_b   1.000
_cell.length_c   1.000
_cell.angle_alpha   90.00
_cell.angle_beta   90.00
_cell.angle_gamma   90.00
#
_symmetry.space_group_name_H-M   'P 1'
#
loop_
_entity.id
_entity.type
_entity.pdbx_description
1 polymer ?
#
loop_
_entity_poly.entity_id
_entity_poly.type
_entity_poly.pdbx_seq_one_letter_code
_entity_poly.pdbx_strand_id
1 'polypeptide(L)'
;MHVAMAYLNGQYLETLIEQLEQVCTSAKWHARQAAIESVQSMIFCNLFNARPYTKRLHELVLKCLFDERLEVRTVASMTLSGLYQCGYIQMIDHDLKYFRVMAKTKYLTKIDGKKVKSTKSIVQRHGGQYMR
;
A
#
# COMPACT_ATOMS: atom_id res chain seq x y z
N MET A 1 -18.37 -6.32 0.02
CA MET A 1 -17.36 -5.71 0.93
C MET A 1 -17.85 -5.59 2.38
N HIS A 2 -18.80 -6.43 2.86
CA HIS A 2 -19.26 -6.41 4.26
C HIS A 2 -18.49 -7.39 5.17
N VAL A 3 -17.84 -8.40 4.59
CA VAL A 3 -17.09 -9.43 5.34
C VAL A 3 -15.84 -8.86 6.02
N ALA A 4 -15.20 -7.86 5.40
CA ALA A 4 -14.04 -7.18 6.00
C ALA A 4 -14.38 -6.41 7.28
N MET A 5 -15.66 -6.09 7.52
CA MET A 5 -16.11 -5.40 8.72
C MET A 5 -16.56 -6.35 9.85
N ALA A 6 -16.55 -7.67 9.60
CA ALA A 6 -16.88 -8.64 10.62
C ALA A 6 -15.72 -8.82 11.61
N TYR A 7 -16.05 -9.17 12.85
CA TYR A 7 -15.06 -9.66 13.81
C TYR A 7 -14.68 -11.09 13.44
N LEU A 8 -13.43 -11.31 13.07
CA LEU A 8 -12.90 -12.58 12.57
C LEU A 8 -11.94 -13.19 13.59
N ASN A 9 -12.04 -14.50 13.77
CA ASN A 9 -11.01 -15.27 14.47
C ASN A 9 -9.75 -15.41 13.60
N GLY A 10 -8.64 -15.87 14.19
CA GLY A 10 -7.35 -15.92 13.51
C GLY A 10 -7.34 -16.74 12.21
N GLN A 11 -8.11 -17.84 12.15
CA GLN A 11 -8.18 -18.72 10.97
C GLN A 11 -8.89 -18.03 9.79
N TYR A 12 -10.07 -17.44 10.03
CA TYR A 12 -10.79 -16.74 8.96
C TYR A 12 -10.07 -15.47 8.52
N LEU A 13 -9.33 -14.83 9.44
CA LEU A 13 -8.51 -13.68 9.12
C LEU A 13 -7.36 -14.05 8.17
N GLU A 14 -6.67 -15.15 8.43
CA GLU A 14 -5.61 -15.67 7.56
C GLU A 14 -6.14 -15.96 6.14
N THR A 15 -7.25 -16.69 6.04
CA THR A 15 -7.88 -16.95 4.73
C THR A 15 -8.26 -15.66 4.01
N LEU A 16 -8.82 -14.67 4.73
CA LEU A 16 -9.17 -13.39 4.13
C LEU A 16 -7.93 -12.64 3.62
N ILE A 17 -6.83 -12.65 4.38
CA ILE A 17 -5.56 -12.01 3.98
C ILE A 17 -5.02 -12.66 2.70
N GLU A 18 -5.00 -14.00 2.61
CA GLU A 18 -4.58 -14.71 1.41
C GLU A 18 -5.42 -14.34 0.18
N GLN A 19 -6.74 -14.28 0.34
CA GLN A 19 -7.63 -13.87 -0.75
C GLN A 19 -7.38 -12.43 -1.18
N LEU A 20 -7.18 -11.50 -0.24
CA LEU A 20 -6.90 -10.10 -0.56
C LEU A 20 -5.55 -9.94 -1.26
N GLU A 21 -4.52 -10.68 -0.85
CA GLU A 21 -3.23 -10.72 -1.53
C GLU A 21 -3.36 -11.19 -2.99
N GLN A 22 -4.13 -12.25 -3.23
CA GLN A 22 -4.42 -12.73 -4.58
C GLN A 22 -5.12 -11.65 -5.42
N VAL A 23 -6.13 -10.98 -4.87
CA VAL A 23 -6.87 -9.93 -5.57
C VAL A 23 -5.98 -8.71 -5.86
N CYS A 24 -5.04 -8.39 -4.97
CA CYS A 24 -4.03 -7.34 -5.21
C CYS A 24 -3.10 -7.64 -6.41
N THR A 25 -3.06 -8.88 -6.92
CA THR A 25 -2.33 -9.23 -8.16
C THR A 25 -3.19 -9.21 -9.42
N SER A 26 -4.48 -8.90 -9.29
CA SER A 26 -5.42 -8.88 -10.41
C SER A 26 -5.01 -7.87 -11.49
N ALA A 27 -5.19 -8.24 -12.76
CA ALA A 27 -5.02 -7.33 -13.89
C ALA A 27 -6.01 -6.14 -13.85
N LYS A 28 -7.14 -6.28 -13.16
CA LYS A 28 -8.15 -5.22 -13.01
C LYS A 28 -7.79 -4.34 -11.82
N TRP A 29 -7.38 -3.10 -12.10
CA TRP A 29 -6.98 -2.15 -11.07
C TRP A 29 -8.10 -1.81 -10.08
N HIS A 30 -9.37 -1.78 -10.53
CA HIS A 30 -10.52 -1.63 -9.63
C HIS A 30 -10.56 -2.72 -8.55
N ALA A 31 -10.18 -3.95 -8.88
CA ALA A 31 -10.13 -5.05 -7.93
C ALA A 31 -9.00 -4.84 -6.91
N ARG A 32 -7.82 -4.40 -7.37
CA ARG A 32 -6.69 -4.07 -6.48
C ARG A 32 -7.01 -2.92 -5.53
N GLN A 33 -7.66 -1.87 -6.03
CA GLN A 33 -8.13 -0.76 -5.20
C GLN A 33 -9.10 -1.26 -4.12
N ALA A 34 -10.14 -1.99 -4.51
CA ALA A 34 -11.13 -2.55 -3.60
C ALA A 34 -10.51 -3.52 -2.56
N ALA A 35 -9.48 -4.26 -2.96
CA ALA A 35 -8.75 -5.13 -2.04
C ALA A 35 -8.02 -4.33 -0.96
N ILE A 36 -7.38 -3.21 -1.30
CA ILE A 36 -6.73 -2.35 -0.29
C ILE A 36 -7.72 -1.68 0.65
N GLU A 37 -8.85 -1.18 0.13
CA GLU A 37 -9.92 -0.64 0.98
C GLU A 37 -10.45 -1.71 1.95
N SER A 38 -10.51 -2.96 1.48
CA SER A 38 -10.89 -4.11 2.31
C SER A 38 -9.81 -4.46 3.34
N VAL A 39 -8.52 -4.37 2.99
CA VAL A 39 -7.40 -4.55 3.94
C VAL A 39 -7.49 -3.53 5.07
N GLN A 40 -7.70 -2.25 4.75
CA GLN A 40 -7.83 -1.19 5.75
C GLN A 40 -9.00 -1.46 6.70
N SER A 41 -10.19 -1.75 6.14
CA SER A 41 -11.39 -2.03 6.92
C SER A 41 -11.21 -3.26 7.81
N MET A 42 -10.61 -4.33 7.27
CA MET A 42 -10.30 -5.56 7.99
C MET A 42 -9.37 -5.31 9.18
N ILE A 43 -8.28 -4.56 8.98
CA ILE A 43 -7.34 -4.23 10.06
C ILE A 43 -8.04 -3.41 11.14
N PHE A 44 -8.83 -2.40 10.77
CA PHE A 44 -9.49 -1.53 11.74
C PHE A 44 -10.55 -2.26 12.56
N CYS A 45 -11.32 -3.16 11.94
CA CYS A 45 -12.30 -3.97 12.65
C CYS A 45 -11.67 -5.09 13.50
N ASN A 46 -10.43 -5.51 13.19
CA ASN A 46 -9.77 -6.66 13.82
C ASN A 46 -8.39 -6.32 14.40
N LEU A 47 -8.17 -5.09 14.88
CA LEU A 47 -6.85 -4.53 15.19
C LEU A 47 -5.94 -5.47 16.01
N PHE A 48 -6.49 -6.09 17.06
CA PHE A 48 -5.76 -7.02 17.93
C PHE A 48 -5.46 -8.35 17.23
N ASN A 49 -6.45 -8.93 16.55
CA ASN A 49 -6.31 -10.20 15.82
C ASN A 49 -5.42 -10.05 14.58
N ALA A 50 -5.32 -8.84 14.03
CA ALA A 50 -4.49 -8.51 12.89
C ALA A 50 -3.01 -8.30 13.26
N ARG A 51 -2.66 -8.06 14.53
CA ARG A 51 -1.27 -7.77 14.97
C ARG A 51 -0.24 -8.82 14.54
N PRO A 52 -0.50 -10.14 14.57
CA PRO A 52 0.46 -11.13 14.08
C PRO A 52 0.82 -10.96 12.60
N TYR A 53 -0.06 -10.31 11.82
CA TYR A 53 0.08 -10.13 10.38
C TYR A 53 0.63 -8.75 9.98
N THR A 54 1.04 -7.92 10.95
CA THR A 54 1.48 -6.53 10.69
C THR A 54 2.55 -6.44 9.60
N LYS A 55 3.59 -7.29 9.65
CA LYS A 55 4.66 -7.27 8.64
C LYS A 55 4.13 -7.59 7.23
N ARG A 56 3.33 -8.66 7.12
CA ARG A 56 2.75 -9.13 5.85
C ARG A 56 1.84 -8.07 5.22
N LEU A 57 0.96 -7.48 6.04
CA LEU A 57 0.03 -6.44 5.60
C LEU A 57 0.74 -5.13 5.27
N HIS A 58 1.80 -4.78 6.01
CA HIS A 58 2.64 -3.64 5.67
C HIS A 58 3.31 -3.81 4.30
N GLU A 59 3.92 -4.97 4.04
CA GLU A 59 4.54 -5.28 2.74
C GLU A 59 3.52 -5.26 1.59
N LEU A 60 2.30 -5.74 1.81
CA LEU A 60 1.22 -5.68 0.82
C LEU A 60 0.86 -4.23 0.47
N VAL A 61 0.64 -3.38 1.48
CA VAL A 61 0.31 -1.96 1.26
C VAL A 61 1.48 -1.22 0.57
N LEU A 62 2.73 -1.52 0.95
CA LEU A 62 3.91 -0.96 0.30
C LEU A 62 4.01 -1.36 -1.18
N LYS A 63 3.71 -2.61 -1.53
CA LYS A 63 3.71 -3.06 -2.94
C LYS A 63 2.74 -2.22 -3.78
N CYS A 64 1.53 -1.99 -3.28
CA CYS A 64 0.52 -1.22 -4.00
C CYS A 64 0.74 0.30 -3.96
N LEU A 65 1.55 0.82 -3.03
CA LEU A 65 2.01 2.21 -3.07
C LEU A 65 2.82 2.53 -4.33
N PHE A 66 3.38 1.51 -4.98
CA PHE A 66 4.13 1.60 -6.23
C PHE A 66 3.39 0.98 -7.43
N ASP A 67 2.07 0.79 -7.32
CA ASP A 67 1.22 0.29 -8.41
C ASP A 67 1.30 1.19 -9.65
N GLU A 68 1.11 0.66 -10.86
CA GLU A 68 1.10 1.48 -12.07
C GLU A 68 -0.07 2.49 -12.13
N ARG A 69 -1.21 2.17 -11.50
CA ARG A 69 -2.41 3.02 -11.48
C ARG A 69 -2.41 4.02 -10.34
N LEU A 70 -2.81 5.25 -10.65
CA LEU A 70 -2.80 6.36 -9.72
C LEU A 70 -3.78 6.13 -8.56
N GLU A 71 -4.96 5.65 -8.89
CA GLU A 71 -6.07 5.40 -7.98
C GLU A 71 -5.68 4.38 -6.90
N VAL A 72 -5.03 3.29 -7.30
CA VAL A 72 -4.51 2.27 -6.38
C VAL A 72 -3.45 2.87 -5.47
N ARG A 73 -2.51 3.68 -6.00
CA ARG A 73 -1.49 4.35 -5.18
C ARG A 73 -2.07 5.32 -4.16
N THR A 74 -3.08 6.11 -4.56
CA THR A 74 -3.73 7.07 -3.67
C THR A 74 -4.40 6.34 -2.51
N VAL A 75 -5.13 5.27 -2.79
CA VAL A 75 -5.79 4.47 -1.76
C VAL A 75 -4.76 3.78 -0.86
N ALA A 76 -3.71 3.17 -1.43
CA ALA A 76 -2.61 2.56 -0.66
C ALA A 76 -1.94 3.58 0.28
N SER A 77 -1.74 4.81 -0.19
CA SER A 77 -1.21 5.89 0.64
C SER A 77 -2.15 6.27 1.78
N MET A 78 -3.45 6.41 1.52
CA MET A 78 -4.43 6.74 2.55
C MET A 78 -4.50 5.63 3.61
N THR A 79 -4.50 4.37 3.17
CA THR A 79 -4.44 3.21 4.05
C THR A 79 -3.18 3.24 4.91
N LEU A 80 -2.00 3.42 4.32
CA LEU A 80 -0.74 3.42 5.07
C LEU A 80 -0.68 4.55 6.10
N SER A 81 -1.17 5.74 5.76
CA SER A 81 -1.33 6.85 6.69
C SER A 81 -2.25 6.49 7.86
N GLY A 82 -3.40 5.88 7.58
CA GLY A 82 -4.32 5.39 8.62
C GLY A 82 -3.70 4.36 9.55
N LEU A 83 -2.89 3.43 9.00
CA LEU A 83 -2.18 2.41 9.79
C LEU A 83 -1.11 3.00 10.72
N TYR A 84 -0.46 4.09 10.31
CA TYR A 84 0.44 4.84 11.18
C TYR A 84 -0.32 5.60 12.26
N GLN A 85 -1.40 6.31 11.88
CA GLN A 85 -2.19 7.12 12.82
C GLN A 85 -2.82 6.29 13.94
N CYS A 86 -3.28 5.07 13.64
CA CYS A 86 -3.84 4.18 14.66
C CYS A 86 -2.80 3.36 15.43
N GLY A 87 -1.50 3.52 15.13
CA GLY A 87 -0.42 2.79 15.79
C GLY A 87 -0.37 1.29 15.47
N TYR A 88 -0.98 0.88 14.36
CA TYR A 88 -0.88 -0.49 13.87
C TYR A 88 0.51 -0.77 13.29
N ILE A 89 1.04 0.18 12.50
CA ILE A 89 2.42 0.19 12.03
C ILE A 89 3.15 1.31 12.78
N GLN A 90 4.35 1.02 13.29
CA GLN A 90 5.24 2.06 13.80
C GLN A 90 6.10 2.61 12.67
N MET A 91 6.09 3.92 12.51
CA MET A 91 6.98 4.57 11.56
C MET A 91 8.40 4.55 12.10
N ILE A 92 9.26 3.74 11.50
CA ILE A 92 10.68 3.66 11.86
C ILE A 92 11.52 4.54 10.92
N ASP A 93 12.69 4.98 11.39
CA ASP A 93 13.60 5.86 10.63
C ASP A 93 13.99 5.30 9.26
N HIS A 94 14.04 3.97 9.13
CA HIS A 94 14.26 3.28 7.87
C HIS A 94 13.18 3.62 6.82
N ASP A 95 11.91 3.61 7.22
CA ASP A 95 10.78 3.83 6.33
C ASP A 95 10.73 5.30 5.88
N LEU A 96 10.97 6.23 6.81
CA LEU A 96 11.15 7.65 6.50
C LEU A 96 12.28 7.89 5.50
N LYS A 97 13.42 7.23 5.69
CA LYS A 97 14.56 7.34 4.78
C LYS A 97 14.21 6.76 3.40
N TYR A 98 13.55 5.61 3.37
CA TYR A 98 13.09 4.96 2.14
C TYR A 98 12.15 5.88 1.35
N PHE A 99 11.08 6.40 1.98
CA PHE A 99 10.13 7.29 1.31
C PHE A 99 10.78 8.61 0.87
N ARG A 100 11.68 9.17 1.68
CA ARG A 100 12.40 10.41 1.34
C ARG A 100 13.33 10.23 0.14
N VAL A 101 13.94 9.05 -0.03
CA VAL A 101 14.72 8.71 -1.23
C VAL A 101 13.80 8.64 -2.45
N MET A 102 12.68 7.93 -2.33
CA MET A 102 11.70 7.79 -3.43
C MET A 102 11.08 9.13 -3.84
N ALA A 103 10.76 10.02 -2.89
CA ALA A 103 10.25 11.37 -3.15
C ALA A 103 11.25 12.25 -3.93
N LYS A 104 12.55 11.94 -3.85
CA LYS A 104 13.62 12.66 -4.54
C LYS A 104 13.97 12.06 -5.91
N THR A 105 13.31 10.97 -6.32
CA THR A 105 13.53 10.35 -7.63
C THR A 105 13.33 11.38 -8.76
N LYS A 106 14.34 11.46 -9.64
CA LYS A 106 14.30 12.36 -10.81
C LYS A 106 13.32 11.79 -11.83
N TYR A 107 12.37 12.61 -12.25
CA TYR A 107 11.27 12.22 -13.16
C TYR A 107 11.64 12.30 -14.65
N LEU A 108 12.85 12.76 -14.96
CA LEU A 108 13.38 12.92 -16.31
C LEU A 108 14.62 12.05 -16.46
N THR A 109 14.56 11.10 -17.39
CA THR A 109 15.71 10.31 -17.82
C THR A 109 16.23 10.92 -19.12
N LYS A 110 17.55 11.07 -19.27
CA LYS A 110 18.16 11.51 -20.52
C LYS A 110 18.28 10.29 -21.44
N ILE A 111 17.64 10.33 -22.60
CA ILE A 111 17.81 9.37 -23.69
C ILE A 111 18.17 10.21 -24.92
N ASP A 112 19.33 9.95 -25.55
CA ASP A 112 19.84 10.73 -26.69
C ASP A 112 19.81 12.26 -26.48
N GLY A 113 20.26 12.73 -25.31
CA GLY A 113 20.31 14.16 -25.00
C GLY A 113 18.95 14.83 -24.74
N LYS A 114 17.82 14.16 -25.02
CA LYS A 114 16.46 14.63 -24.75
C LYS A 114 15.99 14.17 -23.36
N LYS A 115 15.31 15.06 -22.63
CA LYS A 115 14.68 14.76 -21.34
C LYS A 115 13.36 14.04 -21.60
N VAL A 116 13.33 12.73 -21.39
CA VAL A 116 12.11 11.91 -21.52
C VAL A 116 11.53 11.65 -20.13
N LYS A 117 10.20 11.82 -19.99
CA LYS A 117 9.48 11.47 -18.76
C LYS A 117 9.44 9.95 -18.61
N SER A 118 10.04 9.40 -17.56
CA SER A 118 9.99 7.96 -17.30
C SER A 118 8.80 7.63 -16.41
N THR A 119 7.86 6.83 -16.91
CA THR A 119 6.65 6.43 -16.16
C THR A 119 7.01 5.75 -14.83
N LYS A 120 8.05 4.91 -14.81
CA LYS A 120 8.55 4.26 -13.57
C LYS A 120 9.04 5.28 -12.54
N SER A 121 9.75 6.32 -12.99
CA SER A 121 10.25 7.37 -12.09
C SER A 121 9.14 8.26 -11.52
N ILE A 122 8.04 8.45 -12.26
CA ILE A 122 6.86 9.17 -11.79
C ILE A 122 6.14 8.38 -10.70
N VAL A 123 5.95 7.07 -10.91
CA VAL A 123 5.36 6.14 -9.94
C VAL A 123 6.12 6.17 -8.61
N GLN A 124 7.45 6.04 -8.66
CA GLN A 124 8.31 6.06 -7.47
C GLN A 124 8.23 7.41 -6.72
N ARG A 125 8.28 8.52 -7.46
CA ARG A 125 8.18 9.85 -6.87
C ARG A 125 6.84 10.10 -6.23
N HIS A 126 5.75 9.69 -6.90
CA HIS A 126 4.41 9.81 -6.40
C HIS A 126 4.26 9.05 -5.09
N GLY A 127 4.59 7.75 -5.04
CA GLY A 127 4.51 6.96 -3.81
C GLY A 127 5.31 7.55 -2.64
N GLY A 128 6.49 8.13 -2.90
CA GLY A 128 7.29 8.79 -1.86
C GLY A 128 6.76 10.15 -1.41
N GLN A 129 5.98 10.87 -2.22
CA GLN A 129 5.48 12.22 -1.88
C GLN A 129 4.34 12.21 -0.86
N TYR A 130 3.58 11.13 -0.74
CA TYR A 130 2.46 11.08 0.22
C TYR A 130 2.90 10.84 1.68
N MET A 131 4.18 10.55 1.90
CA MET A 131 4.76 10.30 3.23
C MET A 131 5.69 11.43 3.70
N ARG A 132 5.45 12.65 3.21
CA ARG A 132 6.22 13.84 3.56
C ARG A 132 5.58 14.63 4.69
#